data_AF-A0A4U2Z9U5-F1
#
_entry.id   AF-A0A4U2Z9U5-F1
#
_cell.length_a   1.000
_cell.length_b   1.000
_cell.length_c   1.000
_cell.angle_alpha   90.00
_cell.angle_beta   90.00
_cell.angle_gamma   90.00
#
_symmetry.space_group_name_H-M   'P 1'
#
loop_
_entity.id
_entity.type
_entity.pdbx_description
1 polymer ?
#
loop_
_entity_poly.entity_id
_entity_poly.type
_entity_poly.pdbx_seq_one_letter_code
_entity_poly.pdbx_strand_id
1 'polypeptide(L)'
;MGAVSTFKGQLVYLKECRVCHLSSKIFVGTHSSSEWEKMLDAKGKRLSDIHLNAEEKYVNSKDRIRKSSHKYFKSEYYSKKYHELRDFIVESAKKNEARDAIYRE
;
A
#
# COMPACT_ATOMS: atom_id res chain seq x y z
N MET A 1 -6.69 -15.94 3.53
CA MET A 1 -7.18 -14.53 3.51
C MET A 1 -8.46 -14.49 2.71
N GLY A 2 -9.48 -13.72 3.12
CA GLY A 2 -10.82 -13.77 2.51
C GLY A 2 -11.09 -12.62 1.53
N ALA A 3 -11.92 -12.85 0.52
CA ALA A 3 -12.31 -11.86 -0.50
C ALA A 3 -12.89 -10.56 0.09
N VAL A 4 -13.52 -10.64 1.26
CA VAL A 4 -14.04 -9.48 1.99
C VAL A 4 -12.90 -8.57 2.49
N SER A 5 -11.80 -9.15 2.97
CA SER A 5 -10.64 -8.40 3.48
C SER A 5 -9.96 -7.62 2.35
N THR A 6 -9.75 -8.28 1.21
CA THR A 6 -9.12 -7.67 0.04
C THR A 6 -9.97 -6.56 -0.58
N PHE A 7 -11.30 -6.73 -0.63
CA PHE A 7 -12.21 -5.65 -1.07
C PHE A 7 -12.14 -4.42 -0.14
N LYS A 8 -12.20 -4.63 1.18
CA LYS A 8 -12.07 -3.53 2.13
C LYS A 8 -10.70 -2.84 2.04
N GLY A 9 -9.63 -3.62 1.85
CA GLY A 9 -8.30 -3.10 1.61
C GLY A 9 -8.18 -2.27 0.34
N GLN A 10 -8.88 -2.66 -0.73
CA GLN A 10 -8.96 -1.86 -1.95
C GLN A 10 -9.62 -0.50 -1.69
N LEU A 11 -10.68 -0.44 -0.88
CA LEU A 11 -11.31 0.82 -0.51
C LEU A 11 -10.36 1.71 0.30
N VAL A 12 -9.57 1.13 1.21
CA VAL A 12 -8.52 1.86 1.94
C VAL A 12 -7.48 2.42 0.98
N TYR A 13 -7.00 1.61 0.02
CA TYR A 13 -6.04 2.06 -0.99
C TYR A 13 -6.58 3.23 -1.80
N LEU A 14 -7.81 3.12 -2.32
CA LEU A 14 -8.42 4.15 -3.16
C LEU A 14 -8.60 5.48 -2.42
N LYS A 15 -8.88 5.41 -1.12
CA LYS A 15 -9.11 6.58 -0.28
C LYS A 15 -7.81 7.23 0.19
N GLU A 16 -6.84 6.43 0.66
CA GLU A 16 -5.70 6.94 1.42
C GLU A 16 -4.39 6.87 0.61
N CYS A 17 -4.16 5.78 -0.12
CA CYS A 17 -2.90 5.55 -0.84
C CYS A 17 -2.87 6.24 -2.21
N ARG A 18 -3.99 6.23 -2.94
CA ARG A 18 -4.11 6.85 -4.29
C ARG A 18 -3.90 8.37 -4.28
N VAL A 19 -3.96 9.00 -3.11
CA VAL A 19 -3.69 10.43 -2.95
C VAL A 19 -2.25 10.79 -3.33
N CYS A 20 -1.30 9.87 -3.07
CA CYS A 20 0.11 10.03 -3.39
C CYS A 20 0.56 9.09 -4.53
N HIS A 21 -0.06 7.91 -4.61
CA HIS A 21 0.35 6.82 -5.50
C HIS A 21 -0.61 6.67 -6.68
N LEU A 22 -0.14 6.07 -7.77
CA LEU A 22 -0.94 5.82 -8.98
C LEU A 22 -2.05 4.75 -8.72
N SER A 23 -2.67 4.25 -9.79
CA SER A 23 -3.63 3.16 -9.67
C SER A 23 -3.02 1.96 -8.94
N SER A 24 -3.83 1.25 -8.16
CA SER A 24 -3.37 0.07 -7.41
C SER A 24 -2.75 -0.99 -8.31
N LYS A 25 -3.27 -1.15 -9.54
CA LYS A 25 -2.72 -2.09 -10.53
C LYS A 25 -1.25 -1.79 -10.85
N ILE A 26 -0.92 -0.52 -11.07
CA ILE A 26 0.45 -0.09 -11.39
C ILE A 26 1.31 -0.16 -10.13
N PHE A 27 0.83 0.44 -9.04
CA PHE A 27 1.59 0.54 -7.80
C PHE A 27 1.95 -0.81 -7.22
N VAL A 28 1.00 -1.73 -7.13
CA VAL A 28 1.29 -3.07 -6.56
C VAL A 28 2.26 -3.85 -7.45
N GLY A 29 2.31 -3.55 -8.76
CA GLY A 29 3.27 -4.17 -9.68
C GLY A 29 4.71 -3.67 -9.56
N THR A 30 5.01 -2.66 -8.72
CA THR A 30 6.39 -2.15 -8.59
C THR A 30 7.30 -3.04 -7.76
N HIS A 31 6.73 -4.00 -7.02
CA HIS A 31 7.45 -4.92 -6.16
C HIS A 31 6.81 -6.30 -6.21
N SER A 32 7.62 -7.32 -5.94
CA SER A 32 7.15 -8.68 -5.70
C SER A 32 6.27 -8.78 -4.45
N SER A 33 5.47 -9.83 -4.36
CA SER A 33 4.66 -10.10 -3.18
C SER A 33 5.52 -10.27 -1.92
N SER A 34 6.71 -10.86 -2.05
CA SER A 34 7.69 -11.01 -0.96
C SER A 34 8.23 -9.66 -0.47
N GLU A 35 8.57 -8.75 -1.39
CA GLU A 35 9.01 -7.41 -1.04
C GLU A 35 7.90 -6.60 -0.37
N TRP A 36 6.66 -6.72 -0.87
CA TRP A 36 5.50 -6.12 -0.22
C TRP A 36 5.28 -6.66 1.18
N GLU A 37 5.37 -7.97 1.40
CA GLU A 37 5.26 -8.55 2.73
C GLU A 37 6.33 -7.96 3.68
N LYS A 38 7.57 -7.77 3.24
CA LYS A 38 8.65 -7.15 4.03
C LYS A 38 8.44 -5.65 4.30
N MET A 39 7.85 -4.92 3.36
CA MET A 39 7.53 -3.48 3.54
C MET A 39 6.33 -3.28 4.46
N LEU A 40 5.36 -4.17 4.36
CA LEU A 40 4.15 -4.14 5.14
C LEU A 40 4.35 -4.79 6.51
N ASP A 41 5.45 -5.47 6.80
CA ASP A 41 5.67 -6.17 8.06
C ASP A 41 5.55 -5.28 9.33
N ALA A 42 5.57 -5.90 10.51
CA ALA A 42 5.50 -5.24 11.82
C ALA A 42 4.28 -4.32 11.96
N LYS A 43 3.10 -4.83 11.55
CA LYS A 43 1.83 -4.09 11.55
C LYS A 43 1.89 -2.78 10.76
N GLY A 44 2.71 -2.74 9.71
CA GLY A 44 2.84 -1.58 8.83
C GLY A 44 3.72 -0.48 9.38
N LYS A 45 4.42 -0.70 10.50
CA LYS A 45 5.32 0.30 11.08
C LYS A 45 6.31 0.82 10.04
N ARG A 46 6.92 -0.08 9.26
CA ARG A 46 7.88 0.30 8.22
C ARG A 46 7.24 1.17 7.13
N LEU A 47 6.04 0.81 6.68
CA LEU A 47 5.30 1.62 5.70
C LEU A 47 5.00 3.03 6.25
N SER A 48 4.59 3.11 7.51
CA SER A 48 4.33 4.38 8.20
C SER A 48 5.59 5.23 8.37
N ASP A 49 6.69 4.61 8.83
CA ASP A 49 7.98 5.28 9.02
C ASP A 49 8.47 5.91 7.71
N ILE A 50 8.35 5.18 6.61
CA ILE A 50 8.69 5.64 5.26
C ILE A 50 7.92 6.94 4.95
N HIS A 51 6.59 6.95 5.11
CA HIS A 51 5.74 8.10 4.81
C HIS A 51 5.82 9.25 5.81
N LEU A 52 6.31 9.00 7.04
CA LEU A 52 6.43 10.01 8.09
C LEU A 52 7.83 10.62 8.16
N ASN A 53 8.81 10.03 7.48
CA ASN A 53 10.18 10.53 7.45
C ASN A 53 10.26 11.83 6.62
N ALA A 54 10.85 12.87 7.21
CA ALA A 54 11.01 14.17 6.57
C ALA A 54 11.99 14.16 5.38
N GLU A 55 12.86 13.15 5.29
CA GLU A 55 13.84 12.99 4.21
C GLU A 55 13.32 12.22 2.99
N GLU A 56 12.06 11.80 3.02
CA GLU A 56 11.51 10.94 1.99
C GLU A 56 11.42 11.66 0.63
N LYS A 57 12.16 11.16 -0.38
CA LYS A 57 12.27 11.65 -1.77
C LYS A 57 10.96 11.86 -2.54
N TYR A 58 9.80 11.51 -1.99
CA TYR A 58 8.48 11.95 -2.50
C TYR A 58 8.19 13.45 -2.24
N VAL A 59 9.25 14.19 -1.83
CA VAL A 59 9.57 15.64 -1.85
C VAL A 59 8.84 16.51 -2.88
N ASN A 60 8.34 16.00 -4.00
CA ASN A 60 7.61 16.81 -4.99
C ASN A 60 6.08 16.82 -4.81
N SER A 61 5.57 16.17 -3.77
CA SER A 61 4.15 16.19 -3.42
C SER A 61 3.77 17.56 -2.84
N LYS A 62 2.70 18.18 -3.34
CA LYS A 62 2.15 19.42 -2.74
C LYS A 62 2.00 19.25 -1.23
N ASP A 63 2.37 20.24 -0.41
CA ASP A 63 2.36 20.14 1.06
C ASP A 63 1.05 19.58 1.65
N ARG A 64 -0.10 19.91 1.02
CA ARG A 64 -1.42 19.35 1.37
C ARG A 64 -1.51 17.82 1.26
N ILE A 65 -0.88 17.23 0.25
CA ILE A 65 -0.86 15.78 -0.02
C ILE A 65 -0.03 15.10 1.08
N ARG A 66 1.15 15.65 1.37
CA ARG A 66 2.02 15.18 2.46
C ARG A 66 1.30 15.22 3.81
N LYS A 67 0.66 16.35 4.15
CA LYS A 67 -0.13 16.49 5.39
C LYS A 67 -1.27 15.48 5.46
N SER A 68 -1.96 15.20 4.35
CA SER A 68 -3.02 14.18 4.31
C SER A 68 -2.46 12.78 4.56
N SER A 69 -1.36 12.41 3.91
CA SER A 69 -0.66 11.14 4.13
C SER A 69 -0.24 10.99 5.60
N HIS A 70 0.43 11.99 6.17
CA HIS A 70 0.85 11.99 7.57
C HIS A 70 -0.34 11.83 8.52
N LYS A 71 -1.47 12.49 8.23
CA LYS A 71 -2.69 12.38 9.03
C LYS A 71 -3.22 10.95 9.03
N TYR A 72 -3.22 10.28 7.89
CA TYR A 72 -3.63 8.87 7.78
C TYR A 72 -2.70 7.97 8.60
N PHE A 73 -1.40 8.02 8.37
CA PHE A 73 -0.42 7.14 9.02
C PHE A 73 -0.29 7.35 10.54
N LYS A 74 -0.66 8.52 11.06
CA LYS A 74 -0.74 8.81 12.50
C LYS A 74 -2.09 8.45 13.14
N SER A 75 -3.07 8.00 12.36
CA SER A 75 -4.44 7.78 12.85
C SER A 75 -4.67 6.35 13.37
N GLU A 76 -5.59 6.22 14.31
CA GLU A 76 -6.15 4.92 14.72
C GLU A 76 -6.79 4.16 13.57
N TYR A 77 -7.29 4.88 12.56
CA TYR A 77 -7.88 4.27 11.37
C TYR A 77 -6.84 3.43 10.62
N TYR A 78 -5.60 3.90 10.50
CA TYR A 78 -4.51 3.12 9.88
C TYR A 78 -4.28 1.81 10.63
N SER A 79 -4.03 1.87 11.93
CA SER A 79 -3.80 0.69 12.78
C SER A 79 -4.94 -0.33 12.67
N LYS A 80 -6.19 0.12 12.66
CA LYS A 80 -7.38 -0.75 12.55
C LYS A 80 -7.52 -1.39 11.16
N LYS A 81 -7.17 -0.65 10.11
CA LYS A 81 -7.41 -1.03 8.71
C LYS A 81 -6.20 -1.60 7.99
N TYR A 82 -5.06 -1.59 8.65
CA TYR A 82 -3.80 -2.06 8.10
C TYR A 82 -3.87 -3.51 7.60
N HIS A 83 -4.54 -4.42 8.32
CA HIS A 83 -4.65 -5.82 7.88
C HIS A 83 -5.41 -5.95 6.55
N GLU A 84 -6.50 -5.19 6.38
CA GLU A 84 -7.28 -5.16 5.14
C GLU A 84 -6.42 -4.62 3.99
N LEU A 85 -5.70 -3.50 4.23
CA LEU A 85 -4.78 -2.90 3.26
C LEU A 85 -3.66 -3.86 2.86
N ARG A 86 -3.05 -4.55 3.83
CA ARG A 86 -1.98 -5.54 3.60
C ARG A 86 -2.50 -6.68 2.73
N ASP A 87 -3.62 -7.28 3.10
CA ASP A 87 -4.20 -8.40 2.37
C ASP A 87 -4.47 -8.00 0.92
N PHE A 88 -5.02 -6.80 0.69
CA PHE A 88 -5.24 -6.28 -0.66
C PHE A 88 -3.94 -6.15 -1.47
N ILE A 89 -2.91 -5.50 -0.92
CA ILE A 89 -1.65 -5.26 -1.64
C ILE A 89 -0.95 -6.58 -1.96
N VAL A 90 -0.80 -7.45 -0.96
CA VAL A 90 -0.08 -8.73 -1.11
C VAL A 90 -0.81 -9.66 -2.08
N GLU A 91 -2.12 -9.78 -1.98
CA GLU A 91 -2.90 -10.64 -2.88
C GLU A 91 -2.89 -10.10 -4.31
N SER A 92 -2.96 -8.77 -4.48
CA SER A 92 -2.86 -8.15 -5.79
C SER A 92 -1.48 -8.36 -6.43
N ALA A 93 -0.42 -8.36 -5.62
CA ALA A 93 0.94 -8.65 -6.08
C ALA A 93 1.08 -10.11 -6.54
N LYS A 94 0.58 -11.07 -5.73
CA LYS A 94 0.57 -12.50 -6.08
C LYS A 94 -0.17 -12.77 -7.39
N LYS A 95 -1.31 -12.10 -7.60
CA LYS A 95 -2.07 -12.20 -8.86
C LYS A 95 -1.32 -11.62 -10.05
N ASN A 96 -0.61 -10.50 -9.88
CA ASN A 96 0.23 -9.94 -10.93
C ASN A 96 1.38 -10.90 -11.29
N GLU A 97 2.06 -11.46 -10.28
CA GLU A 97 3.14 -12.43 -10.50
C GLU A 97 2.66 -13.69 -11.21
N ALA A 98 1.53 -14.27 -10.77
CA ALA A 98 0.94 -15.44 -11.41
C ALA A 98 0.53 -15.15 -12.86
N ARG A 99 -0.05 -13.96 -13.12
CA ARG A 99 -0.38 -13.52 -14.48
C ARG A 99 0.87 -13.40 -15.33
N ASP A 100 1.91 -12.75 -14.82
CA ASP A 100 3.13 -12.48 -15.58
C ASP A 100 3.93 -13.77 -15.86
N ALA A 101 3.78 -14.82 -15.02
CA ALA A 101 4.31 -16.15 -15.30
C ALA A 101 3.62 -16.83 -16.51
N ILE A 102 2.31 -16.64 -16.68
CA ILE A 102 1.52 -17.22 -17.77
C ILE A 102 1.87 -16.60 -19.13
N TYR A 103 2.18 -15.29 -19.17
CA TYR A 103 2.46 -14.56 -20.43
C TYR A 103 3.95 -14.51 -20.80
N ARG A 104 4.83 -15.19 -20.06
CA ARG A 104 6.26 -15.36 -20.40
C ARG A 104 6.58 -16.67 -21.11
N GLU A 105 5.56 -17.51 -21.34
CA GLU A 105 5.58 -18.67 -22.25
C GLU A 105 5.04 -18.27 -23.64
#